data_AF-A0A6I3LM17-F1
#
_entry.id   AF-A0A6I3LM17-F1
#
_cell.length_a   1.000
_cell.length_b   1.000
_cell.length_c   1.000
_cell.angle_alpha   90.00
_cell.angle_beta   90.00
_cell.angle_gamma   90.00
#
_symmetry.space_group_name_H-M   'P 1'
#
loop_
_entity.id
_entity.type
_entity.pdbx_description
1 polymer ?
#
loop_
_entity_poly.entity_id
_entity_poly.type
_entity_poly.pdbx_seq_one_letter_code
_entity_poly.pdbx_strand_id
1 'polypeptide(L)'
;MKHYYTLFLLLFFVSVNYAQEAQTLIVDKAWVSESEEWSDFKFSGQIVFNTIASSEEGSLKIGNYDFLYDFAEGKAKFANKATYSTAEFSHPRKLSVTTDKQGVVNSTYEGTLIFQGDRDYYSVIAVVTLLEKSGNMLGVKMHLKENSQKEYAFSLKPS
;
A
#
# COMPACT_ATOMS: atom_id res chain seq x y z
N MET A 1 -21.34 21.85 -47.59
CA MET A 1 -21.38 20.55 -46.89
C MET A 1 -20.18 20.52 -45.95
N LYS A 2 -20.28 21.22 -44.81
CA LYS A 2 -20.51 20.69 -43.45
C LYS A 2 -19.41 19.70 -43.01
N HIS A 3 -18.57 20.21 -42.11
CA HIS A 3 -17.37 19.61 -41.54
C HIS A 3 -17.69 18.39 -40.67
N TYR A 4 -17.84 17.21 -41.27
CA TYR A 4 -18.10 15.97 -40.52
C TYR A 4 -16.82 15.20 -40.13
N TYR A 5 -15.64 15.64 -40.55
CA TYR A 5 -14.39 14.92 -40.28
C TYR A 5 -13.71 15.29 -38.96
N THR A 6 -14.17 16.34 -38.27
CA THR A 6 -13.58 16.76 -36.99
C THR A 6 -14.12 15.99 -35.78
N LEU A 7 -15.21 15.24 -35.93
CA LEU A 7 -15.80 14.47 -34.83
C LEU A 7 -15.09 13.14 -34.56
N PHE A 8 -14.44 12.56 -35.59
CA PHE A 8 -13.82 11.23 -35.50
C PHE A 8 -12.45 11.24 -34.78
N LEU A 9 -11.81 12.39 -34.66
CA LEU A 9 -10.51 12.52 -34.00
C LEU A 9 -10.61 12.68 -32.48
N LEU A 10 -11.82 12.95 -31.96
CA LEU A 10 -12.08 13.15 -30.54
C LEU A 10 -12.35 11.83 -29.79
N LEU A 11 -12.62 10.75 -30.51
CA LEU A 11 -12.87 9.41 -29.95
C LEU A 11 -11.60 8.64 -29.55
N PHE A 12 -10.40 9.16 -29.85
CA PHE A 12 -9.14 8.54 -29.45
C PHE A 12 -8.57 9.05 -28.12
N PHE A 13 -9.25 9.98 -27.44
CA PHE A 13 -9.05 10.20 -26.00
C PHE A 13 -9.90 9.22 -25.20
N VAL A 14 -9.83 7.92 -25.55
CA VAL A 14 -10.19 6.87 -24.61
C VAL A 14 -9.15 6.99 -23.51
N SER A 15 -9.49 7.77 -22.49
CA SER A 15 -8.87 7.73 -21.19
C SER A 15 -8.75 6.26 -20.81
N VAL A 16 -7.52 5.74 -20.86
CA VAL A 16 -7.16 4.49 -20.21
C VAL A 16 -7.32 4.79 -18.72
N ASN A 17 -8.57 4.72 -18.23
CA ASN A 17 -8.82 4.55 -16.83
C ASN A 17 -8.28 3.16 -16.54
N TYR A 18 -7.05 3.11 -16.01
CA TYR A 18 -6.65 1.99 -15.17
C TYR A 18 -7.60 2.02 -13.97
N ALA A 19 -8.79 1.45 -14.16
CA ALA A 19 -9.68 1.14 -13.06
C ALA A 19 -8.90 0.14 -12.22
N GLN A 20 -8.33 0.63 -11.12
CA GLN A 20 -7.65 -0.21 -10.15
C GLN A 20 -8.74 -1.07 -9.51
N GLU A 21 -8.90 -2.32 -9.97
CA GLU A 21 -9.85 -3.23 -9.35
C GLU A 21 -9.44 -3.45 -7.88
N ALA A 22 -10.42 -3.43 -6.97
CA ALA A 22 -10.17 -3.64 -5.56
C ALA A 22 -9.68 -5.09 -5.38
N GLN A 23 -8.47 -5.26 -4.88
CA GLN A 23 -7.82 -6.55 -4.78
C GLN A 23 -7.43 -6.84 -3.34
N THR A 24 -7.85 -8.01 -2.87
CA THR A 24 -7.33 -8.60 -1.63
C THR A 24 -6.09 -9.42 -1.95
N LEU A 25 -4.97 -9.03 -1.35
CA LEU A 25 -3.66 -9.61 -1.54
C LEU A 25 -3.18 -10.19 -0.22
N ILE A 26 -2.72 -11.44 -0.25
CA ILE A 26 -2.14 -12.11 0.91
C ILE A 26 -0.62 -12.09 0.83
N VAL A 27 0.03 -11.87 1.96
CA VAL A 27 1.48 -11.96 2.08
C VAL A 27 1.94 -13.42 1.91
N ASP A 28 2.80 -13.65 0.92
CA ASP A 28 3.47 -14.94 0.70
C ASP A 28 4.78 -15.03 1.48
N LYS A 29 5.56 -13.95 1.46
CA LYS A 29 6.84 -13.83 2.16
C LYS A 29 7.00 -12.43 2.72
N ALA A 30 7.64 -12.31 3.87
CA ALA A 30 7.86 -11.05 4.56
C ALA A 30 9.31 -10.95 5.02
N TRP A 31 9.88 -9.76 4.90
CA TRP A 31 11.24 -9.45 5.31
C TRP A 31 11.29 -8.12 6.04
N VAL A 32 12.11 -8.05 7.07
CA VAL A 32 12.40 -6.81 7.78
C VAL A 32 13.87 -6.47 7.58
N SER A 33 14.13 -5.22 7.27
CA SER A 33 15.46 -4.65 7.29
C SER A 33 15.63 -3.85 8.56
N GLU A 34 16.64 -4.17 9.35
CA GLU A 34 17.09 -3.35 10.47
C GLU A 34 18.56 -3.00 10.26
N SER A 35 18.87 -1.71 10.14
CA SER A 35 20.24 -1.24 9.89
C SER A 35 20.88 -1.91 8.66
N GLU A 36 20.12 -1.99 7.56
CA GLU A 36 20.51 -2.59 6.27
C GLU A 36 20.64 -4.13 6.25
N GLU A 37 20.45 -4.81 7.38
CA GLU A 37 20.42 -6.27 7.44
C GLU A 37 19.00 -6.80 7.23
N TRP A 38 18.82 -7.66 6.22
CA TRP A 38 17.53 -8.26 5.89
C TRP A 38 17.36 -9.63 6.55
N SER A 39 16.23 -9.83 7.23
CA SER A 39 15.84 -11.11 7.81
C SER A 39 14.39 -11.46 7.45
N ASP A 40 14.09 -12.75 7.32
CA ASP A 40 12.72 -13.21 7.18
C ASP A 40 11.99 -13.19 8.53
N PHE A 41 10.70 -12.87 8.51
CA PHE A 41 9.87 -12.93 9.71
C PHE A 41 8.48 -13.50 9.40
N LYS A 42 7.79 -13.92 10.46
CA LYS A 42 6.40 -14.36 10.42
C LYS A 42 5.65 -13.82 11.63
N PHE A 43 4.48 -13.24 11.40
CA PHE A 43 3.54 -12.91 12.47
C PHE A 43 2.51 -14.02 12.65
N SER A 44 1.81 -13.99 13.78
CA SER A 44 0.64 -14.84 13.97
C SER A 44 -0.51 -14.33 13.08
N GLY A 45 -1.15 -15.25 12.35
CA GLY A 45 -2.19 -14.92 11.39
C GLY A 45 -1.66 -14.38 10.05
N GLN A 46 -2.55 -14.36 9.06
CA GLN A 46 -2.23 -13.90 7.71
C GLN A 46 -2.20 -12.36 7.69
N ILE A 47 -1.16 -11.79 7.08
CA ILE A 47 -1.15 -10.36 6.72
C ILE A 47 -1.85 -10.21 5.37
N VAL A 48 -2.80 -9.28 5.33
CA VAL A 48 -3.63 -9.01 4.16
C VAL A 48 -3.53 -7.54 3.79
N PHE A 49 -3.32 -7.26 2.50
CA PHE A 49 -3.38 -5.94 1.91
C PHE A 49 -4.62 -5.86 1.02
N ASN A 50 -5.37 -4.77 1.11
CA ASN A 50 -6.51 -4.50 0.27
C ASN A 50 -6.31 -3.17 -0.45
N THR A 51 -6.32 -3.19 -1.78
CA THR A 51 -6.45 -1.97 -2.58
C THR A 51 -7.92 -1.61 -2.68
N ILE A 52 -8.24 -0.31 -2.57
CA ILE A 52 -9.64 0.15 -2.64
C ILE A 52 -9.84 0.84 -4.00
N ALA A 53 -10.68 0.27 -4.86
CA ALA A 53 -10.88 0.77 -6.22
C ALA A 53 -11.40 2.22 -6.29
N SER A 54 -12.11 2.66 -5.25
CA SER A 54 -12.70 3.99 -5.15
C SER A 54 -11.87 4.99 -4.33
N SER A 55 -10.69 4.60 -3.85
CA SER A 55 -9.82 5.47 -3.05
C SER A 55 -8.79 6.18 -3.90
N GLU A 56 -8.14 7.18 -3.31
CA GLU A 56 -7.00 7.87 -3.91
C GLU A 56 -5.89 6.88 -4.29
N GLU A 57 -5.19 7.13 -5.39
CA GLU A 57 -4.09 6.30 -5.87
C GLU A 57 -3.03 6.11 -4.76
N GLY A 58 -2.63 4.87 -4.50
CA GLY A 58 -1.66 4.54 -3.44
C GLY A 58 -2.30 4.26 -2.08
N SER A 59 -3.61 4.45 -1.92
CA SER A 59 -4.32 4.09 -0.69
C SER A 59 -4.44 2.58 -0.58
N LEU A 60 -4.32 2.07 0.64
CA LEU A 60 -4.43 0.64 0.92
C LEU A 60 -4.88 0.40 2.34
N LYS A 61 -5.52 -0.74 2.58
CA LYS A 61 -5.89 -1.20 3.92
C LYS A 61 -5.09 -2.44 4.27
N ILE A 62 -4.49 -2.44 5.45
CA ILE A 62 -3.67 -3.52 5.97
C ILE A 62 -4.44 -4.20 7.10
N GLY A 63 -4.45 -5.52 7.10
CA GLY A 63 -5.00 -6.32 8.20
C GLY A 63 -3.94 -7.27 8.75
N ASN A 64 -3.56 -7.06 10.02
CA ASN A 64 -2.90 -8.00 10.93
C ASN A 64 -2.48 -7.23 12.19
N TYR A 65 -3.06 -7.55 13.35
CA TYR A 65 -2.76 -6.81 14.58
C TYR A 65 -1.28 -6.87 15.00
N ASP A 66 -0.67 -8.06 14.97
CA ASP A 66 0.67 -8.25 15.52
C ASP A 66 1.72 -7.47 14.68
N PHE A 67 1.56 -7.49 13.35
CA PHE A 67 2.34 -6.64 12.44
C PHE A 67 2.09 -5.15 12.70
N LEU A 68 0.82 -4.74 12.75
CA LEU A 68 0.45 -3.33 12.91
C LEU A 68 0.95 -2.73 14.23
N TYR A 69 0.97 -3.54 15.30
CA TYR A 69 1.54 -3.17 16.59
C TYR A 69 3.06 -3.01 16.53
N ASP A 70 3.79 -3.95 15.90
CA ASP A 70 5.24 -3.86 15.74
C ASP A 70 5.63 -2.71 14.79
N PHE A 71 4.89 -2.51 13.70
CA PHE A 71 5.09 -1.42 12.75
C PHE A 71 4.93 -0.04 13.41
N ALA A 72 3.98 0.08 14.35
CA ALA A 72 3.78 1.30 15.14
C ALA A 72 4.76 1.41 16.34
N GLU A 73 5.79 0.55 16.41
CA GLU A 73 6.78 0.48 17.49
C GLU A 73 6.17 0.31 18.88
N GLY A 74 4.99 -0.31 18.98
CA GLY A 74 4.23 -0.42 20.23
C GLY A 74 3.79 0.92 20.84
N LYS A 75 4.03 2.06 20.17
CA LYS A 75 3.60 3.39 20.61
C LYS A 75 2.08 3.56 20.57
N ALA A 76 1.44 2.76 19.73
CA ALA A 76 0.00 2.70 19.67
C ALA A 76 -0.55 2.03 20.94
N LYS A 77 -1.29 2.80 21.74
CA LYS A 77 -2.04 2.27 22.90
C LYS A 77 -3.26 1.48 22.42
N PHE A 78 -3.03 0.35 21.77
CA PHE A 78 -4.11 -0.53 21.33
C PHE A 78 -4.70 -1.22 22.56
N ALA A 79 -5.74 -0.62 23.14
CA ALA A 79 -6.44 -1.18 24.29
C ALA A 79 -7.15 -2.52 23.98
N ASN A 80 -7.41 -2.81 22.70
CA ASN A 80 -8.13 -4.01 22.25
C ASN A 80 -7.60 -4.55 20.91
N LYS A 81 -7.12 -5.80 20.90
CA LYS A 81 -6.63 -6.51 19.71
C LYS A 81 -7.67 -6.64 18.60
N ALA A 82 -8.95 -6.78 18.95
CA ALA A 82 -10.03 -6.89 17.96
C ALA A 82 -10.24 -5.57 17.19
N THR A 83 -10.21 -4.46 17.93
CA THR A 83 -10.47 -3.11 17.44
C THR A 83 -9.37 -2.60 16.50
N TYR A 84 -8.11 -2.95 16.77
CA TYR A 84 -6.95 -2.43 16.03
C TYR A 84 -6.32 -3.46 15.07
N SER A 85 -7.14 -4.40 14.59
CA SER A 85 -6.70 -5.46 13.68
C SER A 85 -6.46 -5.00 12.24
N THR A 86 -6.90 -3.78 11.91
CA THR A 86 -6.73 -3.19 10.58
C THR A 86 -6.27 -1.73 10.65
N ALA A 87 -5.53 -1.28 9.66
CA ALA A 87 -5.14 0.11 9.47
C ALA A 87 -5.38 0.54 8.02
N GLU A 88 -5.78 1.79 7.83
CA GLU A 88 -5.98 2.40 6.51
C GLU A 88 -4.87 3.40 6.23
N PHE A 89 -4.19 3.23 5.10
CA PHE A 89 -3.24 4.20 4.59
C PHE A 89 -3.98 5.20 3.72
N SER A 90 -4.18 6.39 4.25
CA SER A 90 -5.02 7.45 3.66
C SER A 90 -4.20 8.71 3.40
N HIS A 91 -4.73 9.57 2.52
CA HIS A 91 -4.07 10.79 2.03
C HIS A 91 -2.67 10.54 1.42
N PRO A 92 -2.50 9.54 0.54
CA PRO A 92 -1.22 9.24 -0.08
C PRO A 92 -0.75 10.40 -0.97
N ARG A 93 0.41 10.97 -0.65
CA ARG A 93 1.17 11.87 -1.50
C ARG A 93 2.26 11.10 -2.21
N LYS A 94 2.14 10.96 -3.53
CA LYS A 94 3.18 10.37 -4.39
C LYS A 94 4.50 11.16 -4.26
N LEU A 95 5.57 10.47 -3.88
CA LEU A 95 6.93 11.00 -3.75
C LEU A 95 7.78 10.73 -4.99
N SER A 96 7.72 9.49 -5.50
CA SER A 96 8.53 9.07 -6.65
C SER A 96 7.90 7.89 -7.38
N VAL A 97 8.23 7.75 -8.66
CA VAL A 97 7.90 6.58 -9.47
C VAL A 97 9.15 6.19 -10.26
N THR A 98 9.60 4.96 -10.12
CA THR A 98 10.78 4.45 -10.82
C THR A 98 10.50 3.05 -11.37
N THR A 99 10.85 2.82 -12.63
CA THR A 99 10.73 1.50 -13.26
C THR A 99 12.09 0.81 -13.28
N ASP A 100 12.16 -0.43 -12.80
CA ASP A 100 13.38 -1.21 -12.83
C ASP A 100 13.67 -1.82 -14.21
N LYS A 101 14.82 -2.48 -14.36
CA LYS A 101 15.25 -3.10 -15.63
C LYS A 101 14.36 -4.29 -16.04
N GLN A 102 13.59 -4.83 -15.11
CA GLN A 102 12.70 -5.97 -15.25
C GLN A 102 11.25 -5.52 -15.53
N GLY A 103 11.01 -4.22 -15.63
CA GLY A 103 9.70 -3.62 -15.89
C GLY A 103 8.78 -3.55 -14.67
N VAL A 104 9.32 -3.66 -13.45
CA VAL A 104 8.58 -3.43 -12.21
C VAL A 104 8.54 -1.94 -11.93
N VAL A 105 7.33 -1.40 -11.80
CA VAL A 105 7.07 -0.02 -11.41
C VAL A 105 7.07 0.05 -9.89
N ASN A 106 7.94 0.88 -9.33
CA ASN A 106 8.03 1.16 -7.91
C ASN A 106 7.45 2.56 -7.68
N SER A 107 6.26 2.63 -7.10
CA SER A 107 5.56 3.88 -6.80
C SER A 107 5.60 4.13 -5.30
N THR A 108 6.28 5.19 -4.87
CA THR A 108 6.45 5.55 -3.46
C THR A 108 5.51 6.67 -3.06
N TYR A 109 4.83 6.51 -1.94
CA TYR A 109 3.87 7.45 -1.37
C TYR A 109 4.20 7.71 0.09
N GLU A 110 4.01 8.94 0.53
CA GLU A 110 3.95 9.31 1.95
C GLU A 110 2.49 9.55 2.32
N GLY A 111 2.04 9.01 3.44
CA GLY A 111 0.65 9.17 3.86
C GLY A 111 0.47 8.87 5.34
N THR A 112 -0.78 8.95 5.77
CA THR A 112 -1.16 8.69 7.15
C THR A 112 -1.70 7.27 7.26
N LEU A 113 -1.04 6.44 8.07
CA LEU A 113 -1.55 5.15 8.46
C LEU A 113 -2.45 5.33 9.68
N ILE A 114 -3.76 5.16 9.49
CA ILE A 114 -4.81 5.40 10.47
C ILE A 114 -5.29 4.06 11.03
N PHE A 115 -5.25 3.93 12.34
CA PHE A 115 -5.76 2.81 13.11
C PHE A 115 -7.05 3.28 13.77
N GLN A 116 -8.18 2.86 13.21
CA GLN A 116 -9.49 3.29 13.70
C GLN A 116 -10.04 2.30 14.70
N GLY A 117 -10.33 2.78 15.91
CA GLY A 117 -11.12 2.06 16.89
C GLY A 117 -12.55 2.59 17.03
N ASP A 118 -13.35 1.94 17.86
CA ASP A 118 -14.77 2.27 18.03
C ASP A 118 -15.01 3.67 18.60
N ARG A 119 -14.07 4.18 19.42
CA ARG A 119 -14.20 5.47 20.14
C ARG A 119 -12.94 6.34 20.09
N ASP A 120 -11.89 5.84 19.47
CA ASP A 120 -10.55 6.41 19.44
C ASP A 120 -9.90 6.12 18.09
N TYR A 121 -8.96 6.99 17.70
CA TYR A 121 -8.13 6.75 16.53
C TYR A 121 -6.67 7.04 16.89
N TYR A 122 -5.79 6.26 16.30
CA TYR A 122 -4.35 6.47 16.35
C TYR A 122 -3.83 6.59 14.92
N SER A 123 -2.78 7.36 14.71
CA SER A 123 -2.21 7.55 13.38
C SER A 123 -0.72 7.79 13.40
N VAL A 124 -0.02 7.26 12.41
CA VAL A 124 1.41 7.51 12.18
C VAL A 124 1.63 7.89 10.72
N ILE A 125 2.73 8.58 10.43
CA ILE A 125 3.12 8.86 9.05
C ILE A 125 4.01 7.73 8.55
N ALA A 126 3.59 7.12 7.45
CA ALA A 126 4.29 6.00 6.82
C ALA A 126 4.69 6.37 5.39
N VAL A 127 5.77 5.78 4.94
CA VAL A 127 6.17 5.78 3.53
C VAL A 127 5.95 4.37 3.00
N VAL A 128 5.21 4.27 1.91
CA VAL A 128 4.81 3.01 1.29
C VAL A 128 5.31 3.01 -0.16
N THR A 129 6.00 1.97 -0.56
CA THR A 129 6.36 1.72 -1.97
C THR A 129 5.59 0.52 -2.47
N LEU A 130 4.78 0.74 -3.50
CA LEU A 130 4.05 -0.31 -4.22
C LEU A 130 4.91 -0.83 -5.37
N LEU A 131 5.02 -2.15 -5.48
CA LEU A 131 5.75 -2.82 -6.54
C LEU A 131 4.74 -3.49 -7.48
N GLU A 132 4.62 -2.96 -8.69
CA GLU A 132 3.63 -3.40 -9.67
C GLU A 132 4.29 -3.81 -10.98
N LYS A 133 3.76 -4.85 -11.62
CA LYS A 133 4.19 -5.25 -12.96
C LYS A 133 2.99 -5.65 -13.80
N SER A 134 2.84 -4.98 -14.94
CA SER A 134 1.74 -5.23 -15.88
C SER A 134 0.35 -5.17 -15.23
N GLY A 135 0.16 -4.23 -14.29
CA GLY A 135 -1.10 -4.05 -13.57
C GLY A 135 -1.33 -4.99 -12.39
N ASN A 136 -0.40 -5.90 -12.09
CA ASN A 136 -0.47 -6.77 -10.91
C ASN A 136 0.45 -6.27 -9.80
N MET A 137 -0.04 -6.25 -8.58
CA MET A 137 0.78 -5.95 -7.41
C MET A 137 1.63 -7.17 -7.05
N LEU A 138 2.95 -7.00 -7.07
CA LEU A 138 3.93 -8.02 -6.72
C LEU A 138 4.34 -7.94 -5.26
N GLY A 139 4.36 -6.73 -4.70
CA GLY A 139 4.87 -6.51 -3.37
C GLY A 139 4.62 -5.11 -2.84
N VAL A 140 4.87 -4.95 -1.55
CA VAL A 140 4.79 -3.68 -0.84
C VAL A 140 6.04 -3.55 0.02
N LYS A 141 6.65 -2.38 0.02
CA LYS A 141 7.61 -1.98 1.05
C LYS A 141 7.02 -0.87 1.88
N MET A 142 7.34 -0.83 3.16
CA MET A 142 6.88 0.23 4.03
C MET A 142 7.80 0.46 5.21
N HIS A 143 7.92 1.72 5.62
CA HIS A 143 8.62 2.12 6.82
C HIS A 143 7.91 3.32 7.45
N LEU A 144 8.17 3.57 8.73
CA LEU A 144 7.73 4.80 9.37
C LEU A 144 8.54 5.98 8.83
N LYS A 145 7.90 7.14 8.67
CA LYS A 145 8.62 8.35 8.26
C LYS A 145 9.70 8.75 9.25
N GLU A 146 9.44 8.56 10.55
CA GLU A 146 10.37 8.88 11.63
C GLU A 146 11.50 7.86 11.79
N ASN A 147 11.31 6.64 11.26
CA ASN A 147 12.29 5.55 11.36
C ASN A 147 12.47 4.88 9.99
N SER A 148 13.41 5.42 9.21
CA SER A 148 13.80 4.83 7.92
C SER A 148 14.81 3.69 8.04
N GLN A 149 15.29 3.38 9.25
CA GLN A 149 16.26 2.31 9.50
C GLN A 149 15.58 0.94 9.64
N LYS A 150 14.28 0.93 9.96
CA LYS A 150 13.42 -0.25 9.99
C LYS A 150 12.47 -0.24 8.80
N GLU A 151 12.74 -1.08 7.80
CA GLU A 151 11.91 -1.23 6.60
C GLU A 151 11.29 -2.62 6.56
N TYR A 152 10.01 -2.71 6.19
CA TYR A 152 9.33 -3.98 5.95
C TYR A 152 9.10 -4.15 4.46
N ALA A 153 9.31 -5.36 3.96
CA ALA A 153 9.05 -5.75 2.58
C ALA A 153 8.17 -7.00 2.55
N PHE A 154 7.21 -7.01 1.63
CA PHE A 154 6.24 -8.07 1.48
C PHE A 154 6.16 -8.51 0.03
N SER A 155 6.25 -9.82 -0.20
CA SER A 155 5.83 -10.45 -1.45
C SER A 155 4.34 -10.77 -1.35
N LEU A 156 3.57 -10.39 -2.36
CA LEU A 156 2.13 -10.55 -2.37
C LEU A 156 1.68 -11.55 -3.42
N LYS A 157 0.57 -12.22 -3.14
CA LYS A 157 -0.17 -13.03 -4.12
C LYS A 157 -1.67 -12.78 -3.97
N PRO A 158 -2.47 -12.95 -5.03
CA PRO A 158 -3.92 -12.92 -4.92
C PRO A 158 -4.41 -13.94 -3.88
N SER A 159 -5.47 -13.56 -3.14
CA SER A 159 -6.17 -14.48 -2.21
C SER A 159 -6.83 -15.66 -2.93
#